data_AF-A0A926ELZ8-F1
#
_entry.id   AF-A0A926ELZ8-F1
#
_cell.length_a   1.000
_cell.length_b   1.000
_cell.length_c   1.000
_cell.angle_alpha   90.00
_cell.angle_beta   90.00
_cell.angle_gamma   90.00
#
_symmetry.space_group_name_H-M   'P 1'
#
loop_
_entity.id
_entity.type
_entity.pdbx_description
1 polymer ?
#
loop_
_entity_poly.entity_id
_entity_poly.type
_entity_poly.pdbx_seq_one_letter_code
_entity_poly.pdbx_strand_id
1 'polypeptide(L)' 'MSLETKLKQVTLSVSLRHLLRNKAKSKERTCRNMIELGKGLSKVTPSEGELSRLYQELLKMIDEKDEDELKKWMIGVFKL' A
#
# COMPACT_ATOMS: atom_id res chain seq x y z
N MET A 1 -2.16 8.27 19.15
CA MET A 1 -2.71 7.66 17.92
C MET A 1 -4.22 7.56 18.05
N SER A 2 -4.99 8.17 17.14
CA SER A 2 -6.46 8.20 17.21
C SER A 2 -7.07 6.83 16.87
N LEU A 3 -8.32 6.60 17.26
CA LEU A 3 -9.08 5.40 16.87
C LEU A 3 -9.16 5.26 15.35
N GLU A 4 -9.32 6.37 14.64
CA GLU A 4 -9.36 6.43 13.18
C GLU A 4 -8.08 5.87 12.55
N THR A 5 -6.90 6.31 13.03
CA THR A 5 -5.60 5.80 12.57
C THR A 5 -5.46 4.30 12.84
N LYS A 6 -5.88 3.83 14.03
CA LYS A 6 -5.85 2.39 14.34
C LYS A 6 -6.70 1.58 13.38
N LEU A 7 -7.92 2.04 13.08
CA LEU A 7 -8.81 1.39 12.12
C LEU A 7 -8.20 1.35 10.72
N LYS A 8 -7.60 2.45 10.25
CA LYS A 8 -6.90 2.51 8.96
C LYS A 8 -5.76 1.50 8.87
N GLN A 9 -4.94 1.40 9.91
CA GLN A 9 -3.81 0.45 9.94
C GLN A 9 -4.27 -1.01 10.00
N VAL A 10 -5.39 -1.31 10.68
CA VAL A 10 -6.00 -2.64 10.67
C VAL A 10 -6.54 -2.97 9.27
N THR A 11 -7.30 -2.07 8.66
CA THR A 11 -7.83 -2.23 7.29
C THR A 11 -6.71 -2.44 6.27
N LEU A 12 -5.62 -1.66 6.40
CA LEU A 12 -4.42 -1.83 5.60
C LEU A 12 -3.84 -3.24 5.78
N SER A 13 -3.67 -3.70 7.01
CA SER A 13 -3.04 -5.00 7.31
C SER A 13 -3.84 -6.16 6.71
N VAL A 14 -5.16 -6.16 6.86
CA VAL A 14 -6.03 -7.22 6.32
C VAL A 14 -6.03 -7.22 4.80
N SER A 15 -6.19 -6.03 4.20
CA SER A 15 -6.24 -5.88 2.74
C SER A 15 -4.89 -6.20 2.09
N LEU A 16 -3.78 -5.74 2.67
CA LEU A 16 -2.43 -5.99 2.19
C LEU A 16 -2.13 -7.49 2.12
N ARG A 17 -2.43 -8.23 3.18
CA ARG A 17 -2.27 -9.69 3.22
C ARG A 17 -3.04 -10.38 2.10
N HIS A 18 -4.27 -9.95 1.85
CA HIS A 18 -5.09 -10.51 0.77
C HIS A 18 -4.49 -10.22 -0.62
N LEU A 19 -3.98 -9.00 -0.83
CA LEU A 19 -3.33 -8.59 -2.08
C LEU A 19 -2.02 -9.36 -2.33
N LEU A 20 -1.20 -9.54 -1.29
CA LEU A 20 0.07 -10.26 -1.40
C LEU A 20 -0.12 -11.76 -1.67
N ARG A 21 -1.17 -12.39 -1.15
CA ARG A 21 -1.52 -13.78 -1.50
C ARG A 21 -1.82 -13.98 -2.98
N ASN A 22 -2.34 -12.96 -3.66
CA ASN A 22 -2.66 -13.01 -5.09
C ASN A 22 -1.55 -12.46 -6.00
N LYS A 23 -0.44 -11.98 -5.42
CA LYS A 23 0.69 -11.38 -6.13
C LYS A 23 1.26 -12.26 -7.24
N ALA A 24 1.36 -13.58 -7.01
CA ALA A 24 1.88 -14.53 -8.00
C ALA A 24 1.04 -14.59 -9.28
N LYS A 25 -0.24 -14.19 -9.25
CA LYS A 25 -1.11 -14.15 -10.43
C LYS A 25 -0.86 -12.93 -11.30
N SER A 26 -0.63 -11.77 -10.68
CA SER A 26 -0.32 -10.53 -11.38
C SER A 26 0.28 -9.50 -10.43
N LYS A 27 1.61 -9.35 -10.49
CA LYS A 27 2.37 -8.38 -9.70
C LYS A 27 1.90 -6.94 -9.94
N GLU A 28 1.70 -6.57 -11.20
CA GLU A 28 1.26 -5.23 -11.62
C GLU A 28 -0.12 -4.90 -11.04
N ARG A 29 -1.08 -5.83 -11.15
CA ARG A 29 -2.42 -5.65 -10.58
C ARG A 29 -2.36 -5.53 -9.06
N THR A 30 -1.55 -6.34 -8.39
CA THR A 30 -1.35 -6.23 -6.94
C THR A 30 -0.78 -4.86 -6.55
N CYS A 31 0.26 -4.38 -7.24
CA CYS A 31 0.84 -3.06 -6.99
C CYS A 31 -0.18 -1.93 -7.19
N ARG A 32 -0.95 -1.97 -8.29
CA ARG A 32 -2.01 -0.99 -8.55
C ARG A 32 -3.06 -0.98 -7.45
N ASN A 33 -3.53 -2.15 -7.03
CA ASN A 33 -4.51 -2.28 -5.97
C ASN A 33 -3.98 -1.78 -4.61
N MET A 34 -2.69 -2.00 -4.32
CA MET A 34 -2.07 -1.47 -3.11
C MET A 34 -2.01 0.06 -3.12
N ILE A 35 -1.68 0.68 -4.27
CA ILE A 35 -1.71 2.15 -4.41
C ILE A 35 -3.13 2.69 -4.22
N GLU A 36 -4.14 2.08 -4.84
CA GLU A 36 -5.54 2.49 -4.65
C GLU A 36 -6.02 2.31 -3.21
N LEU A 37 -5.61 1.24 -2.53
CA LEU A 37 -5.87 1.04 -1.10
C LEU A 37 -5.26 2.17 -0.26
N GLY A 38 -3.99 2.51 -0.51
CA GLY A 38 -3.30 3.60 0.18
C GLY A 38 -4.00 4.94 -0.02
N LYS A 39 -4.38 5.26 -1.26
CA LYS A 39 -5.17 6.46 -1.59
C LYS A 39 -6.49 6.49 -0.83
N GLY A 40 -7.24 5.40 -0.81
CA GLY A 40 -8.55 5.32 -0.14
C GLY A 40 -8.47 5.44 1.39
N LEU A 41 -7.35 5.05 2.00
CA LEU A 41 -7.14 5.17 3.45
C LEU A 41 -6.52 6.52 3.86
N SER A 42 -5.79 7.16 2.95
CA SER A 42 -5.12 8.44 3.19
C SER A 42 -6.12 9.60 3.25
N LYS A 43 -5.82 10.61 4.08
CA LYS A 43 -6.49 11.93 3.99
C LYS A 43 -5.83 12.85 2.96
N VAL A 44 -4.62 12.51 2.54
CA VAL A 44 -3.82 13.27 1.58
C VAL A 44 -3.88 12.53 0.24
N THR A 45 -4.32 13.23 -0.79
CA THR A 45 -4.31 12.71 -2.16
C THR A 45 -2.95 13.05 -2.79
N PRO A 46 -2.07 12.07 -3.06
CA PRO A 46 -0.84 12.34 -3.80
C PRO A 46 -1.17 12.76 -5.22
N SER A 47 -0.32 13.58 -5.82
CA SER A 47 -0.43 13.95 -7.24
C SER A 47 -0.27 12.73 -8.16
N GLU A 48 -0.77 12.81 -9.39
CA GLU A 48 -0.63 11.70 -10.36
C GLU A 48 0.83 11.31 -10.64
N GLY A 49 1.74 12.31 -10.63
CA GLY A 49 3.18 12.07 -10.77
C GLY A 49 3.76 11.31 -9.57
N GLU A 50 3.33 11.64 -8.35
CA GLU A 50 3.71 10.90 -7.14
C GLU A 50 3.14 9.48 -7.16
N LEU A 51 1.88 9.30 -7.52
CA LEU A 51 1.27 7.97 -7.62
C LEU A 51 2.01 7.08 -8.64
N SER A 52 2.39 7.64 -9.78
CA SER A 52 3.19 6.95 -10.79
C SER A 52 4.56 6.55 -10.23
N ARG A 53 5.23 7.45 -9.51
CA ARG A 53 6.51 7.16 -8.84
C ARG A 53 6.37 6.07 -7.79
N LEU A 54 5.36 6.15 -6.92
CA LEU A 54 5.09 5.19 -5.85
C LEU A 54 4.76 3.81 -6.42
N TYR A 55 4.01 3.74 -7.53
CA TYR A 55 3.75 2.50 -8.23
C TYR A 55 5.04 1.86 -8.76
N GLN A 56 5.93 2.64 -9.37
CA GLN A 56 7.22 2.14 -9.87
C GLN A 56 8.15 1.69 -8.74
N GLU A 57 8.16 2.40 -7.61
CA GLU A 57 8.91 2.01 -6.42
C GLU A 57 8.37 0.69 -5.83
N LEU A 58 7.06 0.58 -5.70
CA LEU A 58 6.40 -0.62 -5.21
C LEU A 58 6.65 -1.83 -6.13
N LEU A 59 6.61 -1.64 -7.45
CA LEU A 59 6.93 -2.68 -8.42
C LEU A 59 8.34 -3.25 -8.22
N LYS A 60 9.32 -2.43 -7.83
CA LYS A 60 10.70 -2.91 -7.61
C LYS A 60 10.77 -3.72 -6.31
N MET A 61 10.16 -3.22 -5.24
CA MET A 61 10.38 -3.78 -3.91
C MET A 61 9.41 -4.88 -3.49
N ILE A 62 8.27 -5.06 -4.17
CA ILE A 62 7.24 -6.03 -3.76
C ILE A 62 7.72 -7.50 -3.75
N ASP A 63 8.79 -7.82 -4.48
CA ASP A 63 9.41 -9.15 -4.48
C ASP A 63 10.50 -9.33 -3.43
N GLU A 64 11.10 -8.24 -2.98
CA GLU A 64 12.24 -8.23 -2.06
C GLU A 64 11.80 -8.10 -0.60
N LYS A 65 10.68 -7.41 -0.37
CA LYS A 65 10.21 -7.02 0.97
C LYS A 65 9.09 -7.91 1.48
N ASP A 66 9.08 -8.12 2.78
CA ASP A 66 8.00 -8.85 3.46
C ASP A 66 6.73 -7.99 3.69
N GLU A 67 5.66 -8.63 4.20
CA GLU A 67 4.38 -7.96 4.48
C GLU A 67 4.52 -6.78 5.45
N ASP A 68 5.40 -6.87 6.46
CA ASP A 68 5.55 -5.83 7.48
C ASP A 68 6.34 -4.63 6.93
N GLU A 69 7.38 -4.88 6.14
CA GLU A 69 8.14 -3.85 5.44
C GLU A 69 7.28 -3.08 4.44
N LEU A 70 6.46 -3.80 3.65
CA LEU A 70 5.52 -3.19 2.72
C LEU A 70 4.46 -2.36 3.45
N LYS A 71 3.95 -2.87 4.58
CA LYS A 71 3.00 -2.13 5.42
C LYS A 71 3.61 -0.84 5.96
N LYS A 72 4.82 -0.89 6.53
CA LYS A 72 5.54 0.28 7.06
C LYS A 72 5.76 1.33 5.97
N TRP A 73 6.16 0.90 4.78
CA TRP A 73 6.32 1.79 3.63
C TRP A 73 4.99 2.48 3.26
N MET A 74 3.89 1.72 3.16
CA MET A 74 2.57 2.29 2.85
C MET A 74 2.12 3.30 3.90
N ILE A 75 2.31 3.00 5.19
CA ILE A 75 1.99 3.94 6.28
C ILE A 75 2.79 5.24 6.14
N GLY A 76 4.09 5.15 5.84
CA GLY A 76 4.96 6.31 5.70
C GLY A 76 4.62 7.21 4.50
N VAL A 77 4.29 6.58 3.36
CA VAL A 77 3.92 7.26 2.12
C VAL A 77 2.53 7.91 2.22
N PHE A 78 1.53 7.15 2.67
CA PHE A 78 0.13 7.59 2.70
C PHE A 78 -0.28 8.26 4.02
N LYS A 79 0.68 8.49 4.95
CA LYS A 79 0.46 9.17 6.23
C LYS A 79 -0.70 8.56 7.04
N LEU A 80 -0.70 7.23 7.16
CA LEU A 80 -1.81 6.45 7.74
C LEU A 80 -1.76 6.31 9.27
#